data_AF-A0A370AZI8-F1
#
_entry.id   AF-A0A370AZI8-F1
#
_cell.length_a   1.000
_cell.length_b   1.000
_cell.length_c   1.000
_cell.angle_alpha   90.00
_cell.angle_beta   90.00
_cell.angle_gamma   90.00
#
_symmetry.space_group_name_H-M   'P 1'
#
loop_
_entity.id
_entity.type
_entity.pdbx_description
1 polymer ?
#
loop_
_entity_poly.entity_id
_entity_poly.type
_entity_poly.pdbx_seq_one_letter_code
_entity_poly.pdbx_strand_id
1 'polypeptide(L)'
;MKRNITFKIIFLFILYFAFQWSGQYAAGKLAEEGSRLFLLLMYGGFFLRAFVWIEILRDMKLISAYSMSSLSYLIIPLLSRWFMGESYKSTYFMGGVLILAGIIIFSVGEQKQTKLMENL
;
A
#
# COMPACT_ATOMS: atom_id res chain seq x y z
N MET A 1 -20.72 12.88 -10.63
CA MET A 1 -20.09 13.13 -9.31
C MET A 1 -19.09 12.03 -8.88
N LYS A 2 -19.41 10.73 -9.03
CA LYS A 2 -18.51 9.60 -8.66
C LYS A 2 -17.10 9.63 -9.30
N ARG A 3 -16.98 10.09 -10.55
CA ARG A 3 -15.70 10.14 -11.29
C ARG A 3 -14.62 10.99 -10.60
N ASN A 4 -14.99 12.14 -10.03
CA ASN A 4 -14.04 13.03 -9.35
C ASN A 4 -13.49 12.42 -8.06
N ILE A 5 -14.29 11.63 -7.34
CA ILE A 5 -13.88 10.93 -6.12
C ILE A 5 -12.88 9.82 -6.47
N THR A 6 -13.13 9.05 -7.53
CA THR A 6 -12.19 8.01 -7.97
C THR A 6 -10.83 8.61 -8.37
N PHE A 7 -10.82 9.72 -9.12
CA PHE A 7 -9.56 10.42 -9.45
C PHE A 7 -8.83 10.93 -8.21
N LYS A 8 -9.56 11.49 -7.24
CA LYS A 8 -8.99 11.93 -5.96
C LYS A 8 -8.32 10.75 -5.22
N ILE A 9 -9.01 9.61 -5.10
CA ILE A 9 -8.48 8.43 -4.40
C ILE A 9 -7.23 7.90 -5.10
N ILE A 10 -7.24 7.79 -6.43
CA ILE A 10 -6.05 7.35 -7.20
C ILE A 10 -4.88 8.29 -6.95
N PHE A 11 -5.12 9.60 -7.01
CA PHE A 11 -4.11 10.61 -6.73
C PHE A 11 -3.55 10.49 -5.31
N LEU A 12 -4.41 10.30 -4.31
CA LEU A 12 -3.99 10.10 -2.92
C LEU A 12 -3.17 8.82 -2.75
N PHE A 13 -3.51 7.72 -3.44
CA PHE A 13 -2.69 6.50 -3.41
C PHE A 13 -1.32 6.71 -4.04
N ILE A 14 -1.23 7.44 -5.15
CA ILE A 14 0.06 7.81 -5.77
C ILE A 14 0.90 8.61 -4.76
N LEU A 15 0.30 9.60 -4.11
CA LEU A 15 0.98 10.42 -3.12
C LEU A 15 1.42 9.60 -1.89
N TYR A 16 0.57 8.68 -1.44
CA TYR A 16 0.86 7.74 -0.35
C TYR A 16 2.09 6.87 -0.68
N PHE A 17 2.13 6.29 -1.89
CA PHE A 17 3.27 5.48 -2.33
C PHE A 17 4.53 6.31 -2.55
N ALA A 18 4.41 7.54 -3.04
CA ALA A 18 5.55 8.44 -3.20
C ALA A 18 6.18 8.79 -1.84
N PHE A 19 5.38 9.14 -0.83
CA PHE A 19 5.89 9.39 0.51
C PHE A 19 6.46 8.13 1.15
N GLN A 20 5.82 6.97 0.97
CA GLN A 20 6.35 5.70 1.44
C GLN A 20 7.72 5.37 0.82
N TRP A 21 7.87 5.59 -0.49
CA TRP A 21 9.14 5.34 -1.17
C TRP A 21 10.22 6.32 -0.71
N SER A 22 9.88 7.61 -0.55
CA SER A 22 10.82 8.61 -0.02
C SER A 22 11.33 8.25 1.39
N GLY A 23 10.45 7.76 2.25
CA GLY A 23 10.81 7.33 3.61
C GLY A 23 11.71 6.10 3.61
N GLN A 24 11.41 5.11 2.76
CA GLN A 24 12.22 3.89 2.61
C GLN A 24 13.59 4.18 1.99
N TYR A 25 13.64 5.07 0.99
CA TYR A 25 14.90 5.49 0.36
C TYR A 25 15.80 6.22 1.36
N ALA A 26 15.25 7.18 2.11
CA ALA A 26 15.98 7.90 3.13
C ALA A 26 16.45 6.97 4.27
N ALA A 27 15.63 5.97 4.65
CA ALA A 27 16.04 4.95 5.62
C ALA A 27 17.22 4.11 5.14
N GLY A 28 17.22 3.70 3.87
CA GLY A 28 18.35 2.99 3.26
C GLY A 28 19.64 3.82 3.27
N LYS A 29 19.55 5.09 2.86
CA LYS A 29 20.71 6.00 2.86
C LYS A 29 21.20 6.37 4.26
N LEU A 30 20.30 6.45 5.24
CA LEU A 30 20.65 6.66 6.62
C LEU A 30 21.46 5.49 7.20
N ALA A 31 21.11 4.25 6.83
CA ALA A 31 21.84 3.06 7.28
C ALA A 31 23.29 3.02 6.76
N GLU A 32 23.54 3.62 5.60
CA GLU A 32 24.89 3.72 5.01
C GLU A 32 25.70 4.89 5.58
N GLU A 33 25.12 6.11 5.62
CA GLU A 33 25.87 7.36 5.85
C GLU A 33 25.58 8.03 7.20
N GLY A 34 24.51 7.66 7.92
CA GLY A 34 24.20 8.19 9.24
C GLY A 34 23.86 9.70 9.31
N SER A 35 23.52 10.35 8.20
CA SER A 35 23.26 11.80 8.15
C SER A 35 21.92 12.21 8.77
N ARG A 36 21.93 13.30 9.56
CA ARG A 36 20.73 13.90 10.19
C ARG A 36 19.68 14.35 9.19
N LEU A 37 20.09 14.67 7.96
CA LEU A 37 19.17 15.12 6.91
C LEU A 37 18.30 13.96 6.41
N PHE A 38 18.86 12.75 6.30
CA PHE A 38 18.10 11.54 5.93
C PHE A 38 17.16 11.10 7.06
N LEU A 39 17.52 11.31 8.32
CA LEU A 39 16.58 11.11 9.45
C LEU A 39 15.33 11.97 9.30
N LEU A 40 15.51 13.25 8.98
CA LEU A 40 14.41 14.20 8.83
C LEU A 40 13.52 13.82 7.64
N LEU A 41 14.13 13.43 6.51
CA LEU A 41 13.39 12.93 5.34
C LEU A 41 12.64 11.62 5.61
N MET A 42 13.24 10.69 6.35
CA MET A 42 12.61 9.43 6.73
C MET A 42 11.36 9.68 7.57
N TYR A 43 11.52 10.40 8.69
CA TYR A 43 10.39 10.71 9.58
C TYR A 43 9.36 11.61 8.91
N GLY A 44 9.79 12.62 8.16
CA GLY A 44 8.92 13.51 7.40
C GLY A 44 8.09 12.75 6.37
N GLY A 45 8.71 11.86 5.60
CA GLY A 45 8.02 11.02 4.62
C GLY A 45 6.97 10.10 5.27
N PHE A 46 7.34 9.41 6.35
CA PHE A 46 6.38 8.55 7.06
C PHE A 46 5.25 9.33 7.74
N PHE A 47 5.55 10.52 8.25
CA PHE A 47 4.56 11.41 8.86
C PHE A 47 3.57 11.94 7.82
N LEU A 48 4.06 12.47 6.70
CA LEU A 48 3.21 12.95 5.60
C LEU A 48 2.34 11.83 5.01
N ARG A 49 2.91 10.63 4.86
CA ARG A 49 2.17 9.43 4.45
C ARG A 49 0.96 9.16 5.35
N ALA A 50 1.08 9.39 6.67
CA ALA A 50 -0.01 9.17 7.61
C ALA A 50 -1.19 10.14 7.38
N PHE A 51 -0.93 11.41 7.06
CA PHE A 51 -2.00 12.36 6.72
C PHE A 51 -2.72 11.98 5.43
N VAL A 52 -1.95 11.58 4.41
CA VAL A 52 -2.54 11.11 3.14
C VAL A 52 -3.41 9.87 3.39
N TRP A 53 -2.97 8.97 4.26
CA TRP A 53 -3.75 7.78 4.64
C TRP A 53 -5.09 8.15 5.28
N ILE A 54 -5.10 9.11 6.22
CA ILE A 54 -6.35 9.58 6.84
C ILE A 54 -7.34 10.11 5.78
N GLU A 55 -6.84 10.85 4.79
CA GLU A 55 -7.68 11.35 3.70
C GLU A 55 -8.20 10.24 2.78
N ILE A 56 -7.42 9.18 2.53
CA ILE A 56 -7.89 7.99 1.81
C ILE A 56 -9.03 7.32 2.58
N LEU A 57 -8.87 7.17 3.90
CA LEU A 57 -9.88 6.54 4.77
C LEU A 57 -11.16 7.35 4.92
N ARG A 58 -11.11 8.65 4.65
CA ARG A 58 -12.30 9.51 4.64
C ARG A 58 -13.24 9.15 3.48
N ASP A 59 -12.68 8.81 2.32
CA ASP A 59 -13.45 8.56 1.10
C ASP A 59 -13.61 7.07 0.75
N MET A 60 -12.83 6.18 1.38
CA MET A 60 -12.81 4.74 1.11
C MET A 60 -12.93 3.92 2.39
N LYS A 61 -13.66 2.80 2.34
CA LYS A 61 -13.71 1.86 3.47
C LYS A 61 -12.30 1.38 3.83
N LEU A 62 -12.02 1.35 5.13
CA LEU A 62 -10.74 0.94 5.73
C LEU A 62 -10.21 -0.36 5.13
N ILE A 63 -11.08 -1.37 5.07
CA ILE A 63 -10.80 -2.68 4.50
C ILE A 63 -10.31 -2.57 3.05
N SER A 64 -11.08 -1.89 2.19
CA SER A 64 -10.77 -1.81 0.76
C SER A 64 -9.44 -1.08 0.54
N ALA A 65 -9.17 -0.04 1.34
CA ALA A 65 -7.90 0.68 1.31
C ALA A 65 -6.72 -0.23 1.71
N TYR A 66 -6.86 -1.02 2.78
CA TYR A 66 -5.83 -1.97 3.21
C TYR A 66 -5.60 -3.09 2.19
N SER A 67 -6.64 -3.63 1.57
CA SER A 67 -6.50 -4.63 0.50
C SER A 67 -5.72 -4.06 -0.68
N MET A 68 -6.00 -2.81 -1.07
CA MET A 68 -5.27 -2.14 -2.14
C MET A 68 -3.81 -1.87 -1.77
N SER A 69 -3.54 -1.44 -0.54
CA SER A 69 -2.17 -1.29 -0.04
C SER A 69 -1.46 -2.63 0.09
N SER A 70 -2.16 -3.73 0.37
CA SER A 70 -1.56 -5.06 0.50
C SER A 70 -1.11 -5.61 -0.86
N LEU A 71 -1.85 -5.31 -1.93
CA LEU A 71 -1.47 -5.65 -3.30
C LEU A 71 -0.12 -5.07 -3.72
N SER A 72 0.28 -3.91 -3.19
CA SER A 72 1.59 -3.34 -3.54
C SER A 72 2.75 -4.21 -3.08
N TYR A 73 2.59 -4.96 -1.98
CA TYR A 73 3.60 -5.91 -1.50
C TYR A 73 3.81 -7.08 -2.46
N LEU A 74 2.89 -7.31 -3.40
CA LEU A 74 3.03 -8.33 -4.45
C LEU A 74 3.52 -7.72 -5.76
N ILE A 75 2.88 -6.61 -6.17
CA ILE A 75 3.14 -5.96 -7.45
C ILE A 75 4.55 -5.37 -7.49
N ILE A 76 4.97 -4.65 -6.44
CA ILE A 76 6.26 -3.95 -6.45
C ILE A 76 7.43 -4.93 -6.59
N PRO A 77 7.53 -6.02 -5.81
CA PRO A 77 8.68 -6.92 -5.95
C PRO A 77 8.59 -7.77 -7.23
N LEU A 78 7.39 -8.05 -7.74
CA LEU A 78 7.23 -8.69 -9.05
C LEU A 78 7.75 -7.79 -10.18
N LEU A 79 7.44 -6.50 -10.13
CA LEU A 79 8.00 -5.51 -11.04
C LEU A 79 9.52 -5.37 -10.86
N SER A 80 10.01 -5.31 -9.62
CA SER A 80 11.45 -5.31 -9.35
C SER A 80 12.15 -6.54 -9.94
N ARG A 81 11.55 -7.74 -9.84
CA ARG A 81 12.11 -8.94 -10.49
C ARG A 81 12.27 -8.76 -12.00
N TRP A 82 11.28 -8.17 -12.66
CA TRP A 82 11.31 -7.95 -14.11
C TRP A 82 12.25 -6.83 -14.54
N PHE A 83 12.31 -5.73 -13.78
CA PHE A 83 13.13 -4.56 -14.13
C PHE A 83 14.57 -4.62 -13.64
N MET A 84 14.80 -5.17 -12.44
CA MET A 84 16.10 -5.22 -11.76
C MET A 84 16.75 -6.62 -11.78
N GLY A 85 16.02 -7.66 -12.21
CA GLY A 85 16.57 -9.02 -12.32
C GLY A 85 16.84 -9.73 -10.99
N GLU A 86 16.36 -9.18 -9.88
CA GLU A 86 16.61 -9.74 -8.55
C GLU A 86 15.90 -11.08 -8.33
N SER A 87 16.61 -12.04 -7.74
CA SER A 87 16.06 -13.35 -7.40
C SER A 87 15.53 -13.36 -5.97
N TYR A 88 14.21 -13.50 -5.83
CA TYR A 88 13.54 -13.63 -4.55
C TYR A 88 13.57 -15.07 -4.03
N LYS A 89 13.76 -15.25 -2.72
CA LYS A 89 13.67 -16.55 -2.05
C LYS A 89 12.25 -17.13 -2.16
N SER A 90 12.13 -18.45 -2.20
CA SER A 90 10.81 -19.14 -2.25
C SER A 90 9.89 -18.78 -1.08
N THR A 91 10.44 -18.37 0.07
CA THR A 91 9.67 -17.88 1.22
C THR A 91 8.85 -16.62 0.91
N TYR A 92 9.36 -15.74 0.05
CA TYR A 92 8.64 -14.56 -0.41
C TYR A 92 7.38 -14.95 -1.20
N PHE A 93 7.47 -15.99 -2.04
CA PHE A 93 6.32 -16.49 -2.80
C PHE A 93 5.25 -17.08 -1.88
N MET A 94 5.62 -17.82 -0.84
CA MET A 94 4.68 -18.35 0.16
C MET A 94 3.95 -17.21 0.90
N GLY A 95 4.69 -16.18 1.32
CA GLY A 95 4.08 -14.98 1.91
C GLY A 95 3.14 -14.27 0.94
N GLY A 96 3.52 -14.18 -0.33
CA GLY A 96 2.68 -13.56 -1.34
C GLY A 96 1.36 -14.31 -1.60
N VAL A 97 1.40 -15.63 -1.66
CA VAL A 97 0.20 -16.49 -1.74
C VAL A 97 -0.70 -16.29 -0.52
N LEU A 98 -0.12 -16.17 0.67
CA LEU A 98 -0.87 -15.93 1.90
C LEU A 98 -1.60 -14.57 1.89
N ILE A 99 -0.93 -13.51 1.42
CA ILE A 99 -1.55 -12.18 1.26
C ILE A 99 -2.72 -12.26 0.28
N LEU A 100 -2.52 -12.89 -0.88
CA LEU A 100 -3.59 -13.08 -1.88
C LEU A 100 -4.78 -13.85 -1.32
N ALA A 101 -4.51 -14.96 -0.62
CA ALA A 101 -5.57 -15.75 0.01
C ALA A 101 -6.38 -14.91 1.01
N GLY A 102 -5.70 -14.12 1.85
CA GLY A 102 -6.36 -13.21 2.79
C GLY A 102 -7.26 -12.18 2.08
N ILE A 103 -6.77 -11.55 1.02
CA ILE A 103 -7.54 -10.56 0.23
C ILE A 103 -8.77 -11.21 -0.39
N ILE A 104 -8.62 -12.40 -1.00
CA ILE A 104 -9.73 -13.11 -1.66
C ILE A 104 -10.80 -13.52 -0.64
N ILE A 105 -10.39 -14.19 0.44
CA ILE A 105 -11.31 -14.65 1.49
C ILE A 105 -12.10 -13.46 2.05
N PHE A 106 -11.40 -12.36 2.34
CA PHE A 106 -12.04 -11.17 2.87
C PHE A 106 -13.01 -10.55 1.85
N SER A 107 -12.56 -10.34 0.61
CA SER A 107 -13.36 -9.68 -0.42
C SER A 107 -14.64 -10.45 -0.75
N VAL A 108 -14.58 -11.79 -0.75
CA VAL A 108 -15.75 -12.66 -0.94
C VAL A 108 -16.68 -12.57 0.26
N GLY A 109 -16.13 -12.53 1.48
CA GLY A 109 -16.90 -12.33 2.71
C GLY A 109 -17.68 -11.01 2.73
N GLU A 110 -17.03 -9.90 2.39
CA GLU A 110 -17.65 -8.56 2.39
C GLU A 110 -18.81 -8.46 1.39
N GLN A 111 -18.64 -9.01 0.18
CA GLN A 111 -19.71 -9.04 -0.83
C GLN A 111 -20.93 -9.82 -0.35
N LYS A 112 -20.69 -10.95 0.33
CA LYS A 112 -21.77 -11.78 0.89
C LYS A 112 -22.53 -11.04 1.99
N GLN A 113 -21.82 -10.33 2.88
CA GLN A 113 -22.43 -9.54 3.94
C GLN A 113 -23.26 -8.36 3.41
N THR A 114 -22.74 -7.67 2.39
CA THR A 114 -23.45 -6.54 1.77
C THR A 114 -24.76 -6.99 1.13
N LYS A 115 -24.74 -8.10 0.38
CA LYS A 115 -25.95 -8.68 -0.22
C LYS A 115 -26.96 -9.18 0.81
N LEU A 116 -26.51 -9.67 1.97
CA LEU A 116 -27.42 -10.11 3.04
C LEU A 116 -28.17 -8.93 3.68
N MET A 117 -27.51 -7.77 3.83
CA MET A 117 -28.16 -6.57 4.38
C MET A 117 -29.14 -5.90 3.41
N GLU A 118 -28.95 -6.04 2.09
CA GLU A 118 -29.88 -5.52 1.09
C GLU A 118 -31.16 -6.36 0.93
N ASN A 119 -31.16 -7.61 1.41
CA ASN A 119 -32.29 -8.54 1.31
C ASN A 119 -33.11 -8.66 2.62
N LEU A 120 -32.79 -7.85 3.64
CA LEU A 120 -33.53 -7.70 4.90
C LEU A 120 -34.34 -6.40 4.87
#